data_AF-A0A4R0JKI9-F1
#
_entry.id   AF-A0A4R0JKI9-F1
#
_cell.length_a   1.000
_cell.length_b   1.000
_cell.length_c   1.000
_cell.angle_alpha   90.00
_cell.angle_beta   90.00
_cell.angle_gamma   90.00
#
_symmetry.space_group_name_H-M   'P 1'
#
loop_
_entity.id
_entity.type
_entity.pdbx_description
1 polymer ?
#
loop_
_entity_poly.entity_id
_entity_poly.type
_entity_poly.pdbx_seq_one_letter_code
_entity_poly.pdbx_strand_id
1 'polypeptide(L)'
;MHWVRQRAGLVFGAGLVLGLAWAIAVSTSMPSWFDPSEACGKRFPGHITPDGPIDVRTGWLPPQAVCDFGAGDVQRYISTTRSTVLSVLGVLILVLLVTGLVLSVKRLSGEPGPNRPAEGVDLRRRKRNQLTFGALDVLGAVAVLVFFNAVAIVLGEIVGGILFVVATIAGLGALCTALDRHMGPLPTTALDSRRRGTATGAILFGVIFTATAVTGQLPFFRLWAAPLAAVTYAVVVHLQWSRHPKPVNA
;
A
#
# COMPACT_ATOMS: atom_id res chain seq x y z
N MET A 1 -16.88 23.04 1.52
CA MET A 1 -16.62 21.58 1.60
C MET A 1 -15.87 20.98 0.40
N HIS A 2 -15.94 21.55 -0.83
CA HIS A 2 -15.24 21.02 -2.01
C HIS A 2 -13.70 20.92 -1.87
N TRP A 3 -13.08 21.90 -1.22
CA TRP A 3 -11.63 21.95 -1.00
C TRP A 3 -11.11 20.82 -0.10
N VAL A 4 -11.86 20.45 0.95
CA VAL A 4 -11.52 19.34 1.85
C VAL A 4 -11.58 18.00 1.09
N ARG A 5 -12.55 17.83 0.16
CA ARG A 5 -12.66 16.62 -0.68
C ARG A 5 -11.54 16.50 -1.72
N GLN A 6 -11.02 17.62 -2.24
CA GLN A 6 -9.88 17.62 -3.15
C GLN A 6 -8.58 17.25 -2.43
N ARG A 7 -8.40 17.70 -1.18
CA ARG A 7 -7.20 17.42 -0.38
C ARG A 7 -7.15 16.02 0.23
N ALA A 8 -8.26 15.28 0.28
CA ALA A 8 -8.32 13.93 0.85
C ALA A 8 -7.23 12.99 0.31
N GLY A 9 -7.04 12.98 -1.01
CA GLY A 9 -6.00 12.16 -1.65
C GLY A 9 -4.57 12.62 -1.32
N LEU A 10 -4.37 13.93 -1.19
CA LEU A 10 -3.07 14.49 -0.83
C LEU A 10 -2.72 14.21 0.64
N VAL A 11 -3.69 14.34 1.54
CA VAL A 11 -3.52 14.03 2.98
C VAL A 11 -3.19 12.54 3.16
N PHE A 12 -3.94 11.66 2.49
CA PHE A 12 -3.69 10.23 2.57
C PHE A 12 -2.34 9.85 1.95
N GLY A 13 -2.00 10.40 0.78
CA GLY A 13 -0.69 10.18 0.15
C GLY A 13 0.47 10.69 1.00
N ALA A 14 0.35 11.87 1.60
CA ALA A 14 1.34 12.40 2.52
C ALA A 14 1.50 11.52 3.77
N GLY A 15 0.39 11.04 4.33
CA GLY A 15 0.41 10.08 5.45
C GLY A 15 1.15 8.79 5.10
N LEU A 16 0.97 8.25 3.89
CA LEU A 16 1.68 7.05 3.43
C LEU A 16 3.19 7.30 3.28
N VAL A 17 3.58 8.42 2.67
CA VAL A 17 4.99 8.78 2.48
C VAL A 17 5.67 8.98 3.85
N LEU A 18 5.02 9.73 4.74
CA LEU A 18 5.52 9.93 6.11
C LEU A 18 5.58 8.62 6.88
N GLY A 19 4.59 7.75 6.74
CA GLY A 19 4.59 6.41 7.35
C GLY A 19 5.75 5.55 6.87
N LEU A 20 6.04 5.55 5.57
CA LEU A 20 7.19 4.83 5.02
C LEU A 20 8.51 5.40 5.56
N ALA A 21 8.66 6.73 5.54
CA ALA A 21 9.84 7.39 6.10
C ALA A 21 10.02 7.08 7.59
N TRP A 22 8.93 7.06 8.35
CA TRP A 22 8.93 6.68 9.76
C TRP A 22 9.32 5.21 9.96
N ALA A 23 8.78 4.29 9.17
CA ALA A 23 9.14 2.88 9.26
C ALA A 23 10.63 2.67 8.97
N ILE A 24 11.17 3.31 7.92
CA ILE A 24 12.62 3.29 7.62
C ILE A 24 13.42 3.87 8.79
N ALA A 25 12.98 4.99 9.35
CA ALA A 25 13.64 5.61 10.50
C ALA A 25 13.65 4.68 11.72
N VAL A 26 12.55 4.00 12.01
CA VAL A 26 12.46 3.04 13.12
C VAL A 26 13.39 1.85 12.88
N SER A 27 13.33 1.22 11.71
CA SER A 27 14.15 0.04 11.41
C SER A 27 15.64 0.32 11.38
N THR A 28 16.05 1.46 10.83
CA THR A 28 17.45 1.90 10.87
C THR A 28 17.90 2.34 12.27
N SER A 29 16.97 2.51 13.22
CA SER A 29 17.28 2.75 14.63
C SER A 29 17.39 1.47 15.46
N MET A 30 17.02 0.33 14.89
CA MET A 30 17.04 -0.99 15.52
C MET A 30 18.29 -1.78 15.10
N PRO A 31 18.70 -2.81 15.86
CA PRO A 31 19.76 -3.73 15.43
C PRO A 31 19.37 -4.41 14.10
N SER A 32 20.39 -4.83 13.35
CA SER A 32 20.21 -5.47 12.04
C SER A 32 19.23 -6.64 12.14
N TRP A 33 18.25 -6.69 11.24
CA TRP A 33 17.30 -7.81 11.17
C TRP A 33 17.97 -9.13 10.74
N PHE A 34 19.12 -9.06 10.06
CA PHE A 34 19.84 -10.23 9.56
C PHE A 34 20.73 -10.88 10.63
N ASP A 35 21.40 -10.06 11.45
CA ASP A 35 22.25 -10.52 12.55
C ASP A 35 22.15 -9.54 13.74
N PRO A 36 21.05 -9.65 14.53
CA PRO A 36 20.78 -8.71 15.60
C PRO A 36 21.79 -8.84 16.75
N SER A 37 22.30 -10.05 17.02
CA SER A 37 23.32 -10.30 18.04
C SER A 37 24.67 -9.68 17.65
N GLU A 38 25.12 -9.82 16.41
CA GLU A 38 26.35 -9.20 15.95
C GLU A 38 26.23 -7.66 15.97
N ALA A 39 25.07 -7.12 15.60
CA ALA A 39 24.81 -5.67 15.66
C ALA A 39 24.83 -5.11 17.09
N CYS A 40 24.30 -5.86 18.08
CA CYS A 40 24.41 -5.53 19.49
C CYS A 40 25.86 -5.60 19.98
N GLY A 41 26.60 -6.66 19.64
CA GLY A 41 28.01 -6.82 20.02
C GLY A 41 28.93 -5.73 19.46
N LYS A 42 28.74 -5.34 18.19
CA LYS A 42 29.49 -4.23 17.57
C LYS A 42 29.21 -2.89 18.22
N ARG A 43 27.98 -2.65 18.69
CA ARG A 43 27.60 -1.39 19.32
C ARG A 43 28.05 -1.31 20.79
N PHE A 44 28.12 -2.45 21.48
CA PHE A 44 28.50 -2.56 22.88
C PHE A 44 29.65 -3.58 23.08
N PRO A 45 30.86 -3.32 22.54
CA PRO A 45 31.94 -4.30 22.51
C PRO A 45 32.47 -4.70 23.90
N GLY A 46 32.25 -3.87 24.92
CA GLY A 46 32.66 -4.15 26.31
C GLY A 46 31.70 -5.04 27.11
N HIS A 47 30.55 -5.40 26.54
CA HIS A 47 29.49 -6.17 27.20
C HIS A 47 29.40 -7.61 26.68
N ILE A 48 30.32 -8.01 25.78
CA ILE A 48 30.34 -9.35 25.19
C ILE A 48 30.86 -10.34 26.23
N THR A 49 29.97 -11.14 26.81
CA THR A 49 30.35 -12.31 27.59
C THR A 49 30.82 -13.44 26.67
N PRO A 50 31.95 -14.11 26.95
CA PRO A 50 32.51 -15.14 26.07
C PRO A 50 31.61 -16.38 25.85
N ASP A 51 30.63 -16.64 26.71
CA ASP A 51 29.86 -17.90 26.71
C ASP A 51 28.33 -17.74 26.70
N GLY A 52 27.80 -16.51 26.54
CA GLY A 52 26.36 -16.22 26.64
C GLY A 52 25.71 -15.81 25.32
N PRO A 53 24.53 -16.35 24.94
CA PRO A 53 23.77 -15.84 23.79
C PRO A 53 23.23 -14.43 24.09
N ILE A 54 23.41 -13.50 23.15
CA ILE A 54 22.83 -12.14 23.23
C ILE A 54 21.35 -12.23 22.85
N ASP A 55 20.44 -12.01 23.81
CA ASP A 55 18.99 -11.95 23.54
C ASP A 55 18.63 -10.51 23.09
N VAL A 56 17.95 -10.41 21.94
CA VAL A 56 17.59 -9.11 21.36
C VAL A 56 16.08 -8.98 21.32
N ARG A 57 15.57 -7.98 22.04
CA ARG A 57 14.14 -7.70 22.12
C ARG A 57 13.83 -6.39 21.41
N THR A 58 13.03 -6.47 20.35
CA THR A 58 12.53 -5.32 19.61
C THR A 58 11.04 -5.13 19.85
N GLY A 59 10.59 -3.88 19.78
CA GLY A 59 9.18 -3.50 19.85
C GLY A 59 8.92 -2.30 18.97
N TRP A 60 7.77 -2.26 18.33
CA TRP A 60 7.44 -1.23 17.34
C TRP A 60 6.59 -0.09 17.91
N LEU A 61 5.81 -0.35 18.97
CA LEU A 61 4.98 0.65 19.63
C LEU A 61 4.99 0.44 21.15
N PRO A 62 5.78 1.23 21.91
CA PRO A 62 6.74 2.23 21.43
C PRO A 62 7.95 1.58 20.71
N PRO A 63 8.62 2.28 19.77
CA PRO A 63 9.87 1.82 19.16
C PRO A 63 10.93 1.59 20.23
N GLN A 64 11.28 0.34 20.49
CA GLN A 64 12.24 -0.07 21.50
C GLN A 64 13.12 -1.19 20.97
N ALA A 65 14.39 -1.18 21.37
CA ALA A 65 15.35 -2.23 21.06
C ALA A 65 16.29 -2.37 22.26
N VAL A 66 16.39 -3.58 22.78
CA VAL A 66 17.14 -3.91 23.98
C VAL A 66 18.02 -5.11 23.67
N CYS A 67 19.29 -5.03 24.07
CA CYS A 67 20.26 -6.13 24.01
C CYS A 67 20.48 -6.63 25.45
N ASP A 68 20.18 -7.89 25.71
CA ASP A 68 20.45 -8.56 26.98
C ASP A 68 21.68 -9.46 26.79
N PHE A 69 22.76 -9.13 27.50
CA PHE A 69 24.02 -9.85 27.47
C PHE A 69 24.10 -10.94 28.56
N GLY A 70 23.01 -11.16 29.30
CA GLY A 70 22.97 -12.08 30.44
C GLY A 70 23.45 -11.44 31.73
N ALA A 71 23.29 -12.16 32.85
CA ALA A 71 23.67 -11.71 34.20
C ALA A 71 23.07 -10.35 34.63
N GLY A 72 21.96 -9.93 34.01
CA GLY A 72 21.31 -8.65 34.28
C GLY A 72 21.89 -7.46 33.52
N ASP A 73 22.84 -7.68 32.62
CA ASP A 73 23.43 -6.62 31.78
C ASP A 73 22.56 -6.34 30.55
N VAL A 74 21.67 -5.37 30.72
CA VAL A 74 20.65 -5.01 29.74
C VAL A 74 20.93 -3.60 29.21
N GLN A 75 21.30 -3.51 27.93
CA GLN A 75 21.61 -2.25 27.25
C GLN A 75 20.51 -1.83 26.29
N ARG A 76 20.13 -0.54 26.34
CA ARG A 76 19.17 0.03 25.39
C ARG A 76 19.86 0.41 24.10
N TYR A 77 19.52 -0.29 23.01
CA TYR A 77 20.04 0.01 21.68
C TYR A 77 19.50 1.34 21.16
N ILE A 78 18.22 1.63 21.46
CA ILE A 78 17.56 2.90 21.15
C ILE A 78 17.40 3.75 22.43
N SER A 79 17.79 5.03 22.37
CA SER A 79 17.63 5.92 23.51
C SER A 79 16.16 6.23 23.79
N THR A 80 15.82 6.49 25.05
CA THR A 80 14.44 6.83 25.46
C THR A 80 13.91 8.05 24.71
N THR A 81 14.73 9.09 24.55
CA THR A 81 14.33 10.30 23.81
C THR A 81 13.98 9.98 22.35
N ARG A 82 14.78 9.14 21.67
CA ARG A 82 14.52 8.74 20.28
C ARG A 82 13.25 7.88 20.19
N SER A 83 13.08 6.95 21.11
CA SER A 83 11.85 6.14 21.24
C SER A 83 10.60 6.99 21.42
N THR A 84 10.64 8.00 22.31
CA THR A 84 9.53 8.92 22.54
C THR A 84 9.21 9.76 21.30
N VAL A 85 10.23 10.35 20.66
CA VAL A 85 10.04 11.17 19.45
C VAL A 85 9.44 10.32 18.32
N LEU A 86 9.97 9.13 18.07
CA LEU A 86 9.43 8.23 17.05
C LEU A 86 8.02 7.76 17.40
N SER A 87 7.69 7.52 18.67
CA SER A 87 6.32 7.18 19.08
C SER A 87 5.33 8.30 18.78
N VAL A 88 5.67 9.55 19.15
CA VAL A 88 4.82 10.72 18.90
C VAL A 88 4.63 10.91 17.39
N LEU A 89 5.70 10.85 16.60
CA LEU A 89 5.61 10.94 15.15
C LEU A 89 4.74 9.81 14.56
N GLY A 90 4.91 8.58 15.03
CA GLY A 90 4.12 7.43 14.60
C GLY A 90 2.62 7.65 14.84
N VAL A 91 2.25 8.15 16.02
CA VAL A 91 0.85 8.48 16.34
C VAL A 91 0.31 9.60 15.44
N LEU A 92 1.07 10.68 15.22
CA LEU A 92 0.64 11.78 14.34
C LEU A 92 0.43 11.29 12.90
N ILE A 93 1.32 10.45 12.40
CA ILE A 93 1.20 9.84 11.07
C ILE A 93 -0.03 8.93 11.00
N LEU A 94 -0.27 8.12 12.03
CA LEU A 94 -1.46 7.27 12.11
C LEU A 94 -2.75 8.09 12.05
N VAL A 95 -2.82 9.20 12.80
CA VAL A 95 -3.95 10.13 12.76
C VAL A 95 -4.15 10.71 11.35
N LEU A 96 -3.06 11.10 10.67
CA LEU A 96 -3.13 11.58 9.28
C LEU A 96 -3.64 10.51 8.32
N LEU A 97 -3.16 9.27 8.45
CA LEU A 97 -3.59 8.13 7.62
C LEU A 97 -5.07 7.82 7.82
N VAL A 98 -5.52 7.70 9.08
CA VAL A 98 -6.93 7.44 9.41
C VAL A 98 -7.82 8.57 8.90
N THR A 99 -7.40 9.82 9.09
CA THR A 99 -8.15 10.99 8.58
C THR A 99 -8.23 10.98 7.06
N GLY A 100 -7.11 10.76 6.37
CA GLY A 100 -7.05 10.65 4.92
C GLY A 100 -7.93 9.51 4.38
N LEU A 101 -7.95 8.37 5.08
CA LEU A 101 -8.78 7.22 4.73
C LEU A 101 -10.27 7.55 4.89
N VAL A 102 -10.68 8.11 6.04
CA VAL A 102 -12.07 8.51 6.29
C VAL A 102 -12.55 9.53 5.25
N LEU A 103 -11.71 10.52 4.92
CA LEU A 103 -12.03 11.49 3.88
C LEU A 103 -12.13 10.85 2.48
N SER A 104 -11.30 9.85 2.19
CA SER A 104 -11.34 9.08 0.94
C SER A 104 -12.62 8.25 0.83
N VAL A 105 -13.04 7.59 1.91
CA VAL A 105 -14.31 6.84 1.98
C VAL A 105 -15.51 7.78 1.82
N LYS A 106 -15.52 8.91 2.54
CA LYS A 106 -16.58 9.93 2.37
C LYS A 106 -16.66 10.46 0.94
N ARG A 107 -15.52 10.56 0.25
CA ARG A 107 -15.48 10.98 -1.16
C ARG A 107 -16.12 9.96 -2.11
N LEU A 108 -16.12 8.66 -1.77
CA LEU A 108 -16.82 7.61 -2.54
C LEU A 108 -18.34 7.61 -2.33
N SER A 109 -18.83 8.32 -1.32
CA SER A 109 -20.25 8.46 -0.99
C SER A 109 -20.82 9.84 -1.32
N GLY A 110 -20.04 10.69 -2.00
CA GLY A 110 -20.46 12.05 -2.34
C GLY A 110 -21.41 12.12 -3.55
N GLU A 111 -21.69 13.34 -3.99
CA GLU A 111 -22.55 13.58 -5.16
C GLU A 111 -21.89 13.09 -6.47
N PRO A 112 -22.68 12.60 -7.44
CA PRO A 112 -22.17 12.01 -8.68
C PRO A 112 -21.31 12.94 -9.54
N GLY A 113 -21.60 14.24 -9.44
CA GLY A 113 -21.07 15.25 -10.35
C GLY A 113 -21.74 15.19 -11.74
N PRO A 114 -21.29 16.01 -12.70
CA PRO A 114 -21.87 16.06 -14.03
C PRO A 114 -21.71 14.72 -14.77
N ASN A 115 -22.73 14.36 -15.54
CA ASN A 115 -22.73 13.15 -16.37
C ASN A 115 -21.90 13.36 -17.63
N ARG A 116 -21.09 12.37 -18.01
CA ARG A 116 -20.31 12.39 -19.24
C ARG A 116 -21.08 11.64 -20.33
N PRO A 117 -21.52 12.31 -21.41
CA PRO A 117 -22.32 11.66 -22.44
C PRO A 117 -21.49 10.67 -23.26
N ALA A 118 -22.18 9.71 -23.88
CA ALA A 118 -21.59 8.76 -24.82
C ALA A 118 -21.60 9.26 -26.28
N GLU A 119 -22.25 10.39 -26.55
CA GLU A 119 -22.42 10.95 -27.89
C GLU A 119 -21.07 11.24 -28.57
N GLY A 120 -20.93 10.79 -29.82
CA GLY A 120 -19.73 10.99 -30.63
C GLY A 120 -18.51 10.14 -30.23
N VAL A 121 -18.65 9.21 -29.27
CA VAL A 121 -17.54 8.36 -28.81
C VAL A 121 -17.72 6.92 -29.28
N ASP A 122 -16.71 6.38 -29.97
CA ASP A 122 -16.65 4.96 -30.32
C ASP A 122 -16.38 4.10 -29.05
N LEU A 123 -17.47 3.56 -28.50
CA LEU A 123 -17.45 2.69 -27.32
C LEU A 123 -16.69 1.39 -27.55
N ARG A 124 -16.68 0.84 -28.77
CA ARG A 124 -16.01 -0.42 -29.08
C ARG A 124 -14.50 -0.24 -29.09
N ARG A 125 -14.01 0.83 -29.73
CA ARG A 125 -12.59 1.21 -29.70
C ARG A 125 -12.14 1.53 -28.28
N ARG A 126 -12.97 2.26 -27.52
CA ARG A 126 -12.69 2.61 -26.12
C ARG A 126 -12.57 1.37 -25.23
N LYS A 127 -13.49 0.41 -25.35
CA LYS A 127 -13.42 -0.89 -24.65
C LYS A 127 -12.13 -1.64 -25.00
N ARG A 128 -11.80 -1.74 -26.29
CA ARG A 128 -10.57 -2.41 -26.74
C ARG A 128 -9.33 -1.76 -26.13
N ASN A 129 -9.25 -0.44 -26.18
CA ASN A 129 -8.13 0.31 -25.61
C ASN A 129 -8.01 0.12 -24.09
N GLN A 130 -9.13 0.10 -23.36
CA GLN A 130 -9.09 -0.15 -21.91
C GLN A 130 -8.59 -1.56 -21.58
N LEU A 131 -9.01 -2.57 -22.36
CA LEU A 131 -8.59 -3.95 -22.16
C LEU A 131 -7.10 -4.16 -22.49
N THR A 132 -6.58 -3.51 -23.54
CA THR A 132 -5.18 -3.67 -23.94
C THR A 132 -4.26 -2.78 -23.11
N PHE A 133 -4.43 -1.46 -23.19
CA PHE A 133 -3.52 -0.51 -22.55
C PHE A 133 -3.73 -0.48 -21.04
N GLY A 134 -4.97 -0.55 -20.56
CA GLY A 134 -5.23 -0.60 -19.13
C GLY A 134 -4.65 -1.86 -18.46
N ALA A 135 -4.69 -3.02 -19.14
CA ALA A 135 -4.06 -4.22 -18.61
C ALA A 135 -2.52 -4.12 -18.59
N LEU A 136 -1.92 -3.52 -19.62
CA LEU A 136 -0.47 -3.25 -19.66
C LEU A 136 -0.04 -2.25 -18.57
N ASP A 137 -0.82 -1.19 -18.34
CA ASP A 137 -0.55 -0.22 -17.28
C ASP A 137 -0.60 -0.88 -15.89
N VAL A 138 -1.60 -1.74 -15.65
CA VAL A 138 -1.70 -2.50 -14.40
C VAL A 138 -0.55 -3.49 -14.26
N LEU A 139 -0.15 -4.17 -15.34
CA LEU A 139 1.01 -5.07 -15.34
C LEU A 139 2.27 -4.32 -14.92
N GLY A 140 2.55 -3.18 -15.54
CA GLY A 140 3.70 -2.35 -15.21
C GLY A 140 3.66 -1.84 -13.77
N ALA A 141 2.50 -1.33 -13.32
CA ALA A 141 2.33 -0.85 -11.95
C ALA A 141 2.55 -1.96 -10.91
N VAL A 142 2.01 -3.16 -11.14
CA VAL A 142 2.20 -4.30 -10.22
C VAL A 142 3.63 -4.82 -10.25
N ALA A 143 4.31 -4.81 -11.40
CA ALA A 143 5.73 -5.15 -11.46
C ALA A 143 6.60 -4.20 -10.60
N VAL A 144 6.28 -2.90 -10.61
CA VAL A 144 6.92 -1.92 -9.73
C VAL A 144 6.57 -2.17 -8.25
N LEU A 145 5.31 -2.49 -7.94
CA LEU A 145 4.88 -2.83 -6.58
C LEU A 145 5.57 -4.08 -6.03
N VAL A 146 5.80 -5.09 -6.87
CA VAL A 146 6.59 -6.30 -6.52
C VAL A 146 7.98 -5.92 -6.01
N PHE A 147 8.66 -4.99 -6.69
CA PHE A 147 9.96 -4.49 -6.27
C PHE A 147 9.88 -3.77 -4.92
N PHE A 148 8.91 -2.87 -4.74
CA PHE A 148 8.73 -2.16 -3.46
C PHE A 148 8.29 -3.05 -2.30
N ASN A 149 7.58 -4.14 -2.56
CA ASN A 149 7.20 -5.12 -1.53
C ASN A 149 8.43 -5.72 -0.86
N ALA A 150 9.43 -6.11 -1.66
CA ALA A 150 10.68 -6.67 -1.14
C ALA A 150 11.38 -5.65 -0.22
N VAL A 151 11.46 -4.39 -0.65
CA VAL A 151 12.05 -3.30 0.12
C VAL A 151 11.28 -3.05 1.43
N ALA A 152 9.95 -3.02 1.37
CA ALA A 152 9.11 -2.72 2.53
C ALA A 152 9.18 -3.80 3.62
N ILE A 153 9.30 -5.07 3.24
CA ILE A 153 9.44 -6.18 4.20
C ILE A 153 10.82 -6.17 4.83
N VAL A 154 11.87 -6.01 4.02
CA VAL A 154 13.26 -5.95 4.51
C VAL A 154 13.48 -4.77 5.46
N LEU A 155 12.88 -3.62 5.16
CA LEU A 155 13.07 -2.40 5.94
C LEU A 155 12.00 -2.16 7.00
N GLY A 156 11.03 -3.04 7.21
CA GLY A 156 9.87 -2.68 8.05
C GLY A 156 9.15 -3.82 8.73
N GLU A 157 9.54 -5.08 8.48
CA GLU A 157 8.87 -6.27 8.99
C GLU A 157 7.33 -6.17 8.86
N ILE A 158 6.61 -6.31 9.98
CA ILE A 158 5.16 -6.27 10.07
C ILE A 158 4.62 -4.87 9.75
N VAL A 159 5.24 -3.82 10.29
CA VAL A 159 4.72 -2.45 10.13
C VAL A 159 4.92 -1.94 8.70
N GLY A 160 6.08 -2.24 8.11
CA GLY A 160 6.34 -2.01 6.69
C GLY A 160 5.37 -2.78 5.80
N GLY A 161 5.08 -4.04 6.14
CA GLY A 161 4.06 -4.85 5.47
C GLY A 161 2.67 -4.22 5.50
N ILE A 162 2.21 -3.74 6.66
CA ILE A 162 0.90 -3.08 6.78
C ILE A 162 0.84 -1.81 5.94
N LEU A 163 1.85 -0.94 6.04
CA LEU A 163 1.91 0.29 5.25
C LEU A 163 1.94 0.00 3.75
N PHE A 164 2.68 -1.02 3.34
CA PHE A 164 2.74 -1.47 1.96
C PHE A 164 1.39 -1.98 1.46
N VAL A 165 0.66 -2.77 2.24
CA VAL A 165 -0.70 -3.24 1.91
C VAL A 165 -1.65 -2.05 1.70
N VAL A 166 -1.66 -1.10 2.65
CA VAL A 166 -2.53 0.08 2.58
C VAL A 166 -2.17 0.95 1.38
N ALA A 167 -0.88 1.18 1.13
CA ALA A 167 -0.39 1.93 -0.02
C ALA A 167 -0.75 1.24 -1.34
N THR A 168 -0.65 -0.08 -1.40
CA THR A 168 -0.96 -0.88 -2.59
C THR A 168 -2.44 -0.81 -2.93
N ILE A 169 -3.33 -1.02 -1.95
CA ILE A 169 -4.78 -0.93 -2.16
C ILE A 169 -5.16 0.46 -2.69
N ALA A 170 -4.62 1.51 -2.07
CA ALA A 170 -4.92 2.88 -2.47
C ALA A 170 -4.32 3.25 -3.83
N GLY A 171 -3.08 2.83 -4.10
CA GLY A 171 -2.38 3.05 -5.36
C GLY A 171 -3.08 2.37 -6.52
N LEU A 172 -3.43 1.08 -6.38
CA LEU A 172 -4.19 0.33 -7.38
C LEU A 172 -5.59 0.92 -7.57
N GLY A 173 -6.27 1.31 -6.48
CA GLY A 173 -7.56 1.98 -6.54
C GLY A 173 -7.51 3.32 -7.28
N ALA A 174 -6.47 4.12 -7.05
CA ALA A 174 -6.24 5.39 -7.74
C ALA A 174 -5.93 5.20 -9.23
N LEU A 175 -5.05 4.24 -9.57
CA LEU A 175 -4.71 3.88 -10.94
C LEU A 175 -5.95 3.41 -11.70
N CYS A 176 -6.69 2.44 -11.15
CA CYS A 176 -7.90 1.91 -11.77
C CYS A 176 -8.99 2.97 -11.92
N THR A 177 -9.08 3.92 -10.98
CA THR A 177 -9.98 5.09 -11.09
C THR A 177 -9.57 6.00 -12.24
N ALA A 178 -8.27 6.27 -12.41
CA ALA A 178 -7.78 7.07 -13.53
C ALA A 178 -8.09 6.37 -14.87
N LEU A 179 -7.77 5.08 -14.98
CA LEU A 179 -8.05 4.27 -16.16
C LEU A 179 -9.55 4.23 -16.50
N ASP A 180 -10.42 4.01 -15.51
CA ASP A 180 -11.87 4.04 -15.71
C ASP A 180 -12.37 5.43 -16.13
N ARG A 181 -11.80 6.51 -15.58
CA ARG A 181 -12.20 7.88 -15.98
C ARG A 181 -11.83 8.20 -17.42
N HIS A 182 -10.68 7.68 -17.89
CA HIS A 182 -10.18 7.93 -19.24
C HIS A 182 -10.81 7.01 -20.29
N MET A 183 -10.95 5.72 -19.97
CA MET A 183 -11.32 4.68 -20.93
C MET A 183 -12.53 3.84 -20.50
N GLY A 184 -13.10 4.09 -19.32
CA GLY A 184 -14.21 3.33 -18.79
C GLY A 184 -15.54 3.51 -19.55
N PRO A 185 -16.56 2.72 -19.17
CA PRO A 185 -17.87 2.73 -19.80
C PRO A 185 -18.56 4.11 -19.72
N LEU A 186 -19.31 4.48 -20.76
CA LEU A 186 -20.12 5.70 -20.88
C LEU A 186 -21.58 5.33 -21.25
N PRO A 187 -22.58 6.17 -20.88
CA PRO A 187 -22.46 7.41 -20.09
C PRO A 187 -22.19 7.12 -18.61
N THR A 188 -21.42 7.99 -17.96
CA THR A 188 -21.04 7.78 -16.55
C THR A 188 -20.73 9.07 -15.81
N THR A 189 -20.88 9.05 -14.49
CA THR A 189 -20.51 10.16 -13.63
C THR A 189 -19.10 10.01 -13.06
N ALA A 190 -18.54 11.10 -12.50
CA ALA A 190 -17.23 11.05 -11.87
C ALA A 190 -17.19 10.14 -10.63
N LEU A 191 -18.32 9.98 -9.94
CA LEU A 191 -18.45 9.11 -8.77
C LEU A 191 -18.51 7.64 -9.15
N ASP A 192 -19.28 7.29 -10.19
CA ASP A 192 -19.37 5.90 -10.68
C ASP A 192 -18.00 5.40 -11.10
N SER A 193 -17.25 6.25 -11.81
CA SER A 193 -15.91 5.93 -12.24
C SER A 193 -14.94 5.71 -11.07
N ARG A 194 -15.04 6.52 -10.02
CA ARG A 194 -14.28 6.31 -8.78
C ARG A 194 -14.66 5.00 -8.11
N ARG A 195 -15.96 4.70 -7.94
CA ARG A 195 -16.43 3.48 -7.29
C ARG A 195 -15.96 2.24 -8.04
N ARG A 196 -16.15 2.21 -9.37
CA ARG A 196 -15.69 1.11 -10.24
C ARG A 196 -14.18 0.95 -10.16
N GLY A 197 -13.43 2.04 -10.31
CA GLY A 197 -11.97 2.03 -10.22
C GLY A 197 -11.45 1.54 -8.87
N THR A 198 -11.98 2.06 -7.76
CA THR A 198 -11.59 1.61 -6.41
C THR A 198 -11.95 0.14 -6.17
N ALA A 199 -13.11 -0.32 -6.64
CA ALA A 199 -13.51 -1.72 -6.53
C ALA A 199 -12.59 -2.62 -7.35
N THR A 200 -12.25 -2.24 -8.59
CA THR A 200 -11.28 -2.98 -9.42
C THR A 200 -9.93 -3.06 -8.72
N GLY A 201 -9.42 -1.95 -8.17
CA GLY A 201 -8.15 -1.94 -7.43
C GLY A 201 -8.16 -2.85 -6.21
N ALA A 202 -9.25 -2.87 -5.44
CA ALA A 202 -9.43 -3.76 -4.29
C ALA A 202 -9.52 -5.24 -4.70
N ILE A 203 -10.24 -5.55 -5.79
CA ILE A 203 -10.34 -6.91 -6.34
C ILE A 203 -8.95 -7.39 -6.80
N LEU A 204 -8.20 -6.55 -7.51
CA LEU A 204 -6.84 -6.86 -7.95
C LEU A 204 -5.95 -7.21 -6.76
N PHE A 205 -5.92 -6.35 -5.74
CA PHE A 205 -5.16 -6.61 -4.54
C PHE A 205 -5.60 -7.93 -3.88
N GLY A 206 -6.90 -8.13 -3.70
CA GLY A 206 -7.45 -9.33 -3.07
C GLY A 206 -7.08 -10.63 -3.81
N VAL A 207 -7.13 -10.62 -5.15
CA VAL A 207 -6.74 -11.78 -5.97
C VAL A 207 -5.25 -12.07 -5.83
N ILE A 208 -4.40 -11.05 -5.92
CA ILE A 208 -2.95 -11.22 -5.77
C ILE A 208 -2.63 -11.75 -4.37
N PHE A 209 -3.17 -11.10 -3.34
CA PHE A 209 -2.97 -11.49 -1.95
C PHE A 209 -3.40 -12.94 -1.69
N THR A 210 -4.60 -13.32 -2.14
CA THR A 210 -5.13 -14.67 -1.96
C THR A 210 -4.28 -15.70 -2.69
N ALA A 211 -3.91 -15.42 -3.94
CA ALA A 211 -3.04 -16.31 -4.69
C ALA A 211 -1.69 -16.49 -4.00
N THR A 212 -1.11 -15.42 -3.44
CA THR A 212 0.18 -15.54 -2.76
C THR A 212 0.06 -16.26 -1.41
N ALA A 213 -1.00 -16.01 -0.66
CA ALA A 213 -1.29 -16.72 0.58
C ALA A 213 -1.45 -18.23 0.36
N VAL A 214 -2.18 -18.64 -0.69
CA VAL A 214 -2.37 -20.06 -1.03
C VAL A 214 -1.06 -20.75 -1.43
N THR A 215 -0.13 -20.04 -2.07
CA THR A 215 1.17 -20.62 -2.44
C THR A 215 2.12 -20.82 -1.26
N GLY A 216 1.76 -20.39 -0.04
CA GLY A 216 2.59 -20.53 1.17
C GLY A 216 3.89 -19.74 1.13
N GLN A 217 4.02 -18.81 0.19
CA GLN A 217 5.26 -18.11 -0.13
C GLN A 217 5.13 -16.63 0.21
N LEU A 218 5.29 -16.30 1.49
CA LEU A 218 5.65 -14.93 1.90
C LEU A 218 7.10 -14.69 1.44
N PRO A 219 7.44 -13.61 0.71
CA PRO A 219 6.75 -12.32 0.59
C PRO A 219 5.70 -12.18 -0.53
N PHE A 220 4.66 -11.37 -0.25
CA PHE A 220 3.34 -11.24 -0.91
C PHE A 220 3.27 -10.95 -2.43
N PHE A 221 4.37 -10.71 -3.13
CA PHE A 221 4.34 -10.31 -4.54
C PHE A 221 5.56 -10.89 -5.25
N ARG A 222 5.34 -11.94 -6.05
CA ARG A 222 6.34 -12.52 -6.95
C ARG A 222 6.13 -12.01 -8.37
N LEU A 223 7.09 -12.25 -9.27
CA LEU A 223 6.98 -11.86 -10.68
C LEU A 223 5.68 -12.33 -11.35
N TRP A 224 5.10 -13.46 -10.92
CA TRP A 224 3.83 -13.97 -11.42
C TRP A 224 2.60 -13.12 -11.01
N ALA A 225 2.71 -12.25 -10.00
CA ALA A 225 1.63 -11.37 -9.59
C ALA A 225 1.26 -10.35 -10.67
N ALA A 226 2.24 -9.89 -11.46
CA ALA A 226 2.02 -8.93 -12.53
C ALA A 226 1.12 -9.47 -13.67
N PRO A 227 1.40 -10.64 -14.29
CA PRO A 227 0.50 -11.22 -15.29
C PRO A 227 -0.86 -11.61 -14.68
N LEU A 228 -0.91 -12.11 -13.44
CA LEU A 228 -2.20 -12.40 -12.78
C LEU A 228 -3.05 -11.14 -12.60
N ALA A 229 -2.43 -10.03 -12.20
CA ALA A 229 -3.12 -8.75 -12.05
C ALA A 229 -3.66 -8.24 -13.40
N ALA A 230 -2.87 -8.35 -14.48
CA ALA A 230 -3.30 -7.95 -15.81
C ALA A 230 -4.52 -8.74 -16.29
N VAL A 231 -4.50 -10.07 -16.11
CA VAL A 231 -5.63 -10.95 -16.45
C VAL A 231 -6.85 -10.59 -15.61
N THR A 232 -6.68 -10.46 -14.30
CA THR A 232 -7.76 -10.12 -13.37
C THR A 232 -8.38 -8.76 -13.74
N TYR A 233 -7.56 -7.76 -14.07
CA TYR A 233 -8.03 -6.45 -14.51
C TYR A 233 -8.86 -6.58 -15.79
N ALA A 234 -8.36 -7.31 -16.79
CA ALA A 234 -9.08 -7.53 -18.04
C ALA A 234 -10.44 -8.21 -17.82
N VAL A 235 -10.52 -9.21 -16.93
CA VAL A 235 -11.78 -9.88 -16.57
C VAL A 235 -12.75 -8.89 -15.90
N VAL A 236 -12.30 -8.15 -14.89
CA VAL A 236 -13.14 -7.19 -14.17
C VAL A 236 -13.65 -6.10 -15.11
N VAL A 237 -12.79 -5.54 -15.96
CA VAL A 237 -13.17 -4.53 -16.96
C VAL A 237 -14.15 -5.12 -17.98
N HIS A 238 -13.93 -6.35 -18.45
CA HIS A 238 -14.88 -7.00 -19.36
C HIS A 238 -16.27 -7.15 -18.71
N LEU A 239 -16.33 -7.54 -17.43
CA LEU A 239 -17.57 -7.62 -16.66
C LEU A 239 -18.23 -6.24 -16.47
N GLN A 240 -17.45 -5.20 -16.23
CA GLN A 240 -17.96 -3.83 -16.12
C GLN A 240 -18.60 -3.35 -17.43
N TRP A 241 -17.97 -3.63 -18.58
CA TRP A 241 -18.51 -3.29 -19.90
C TRP A 241 -19.72 -4.13 -20.31
N SER A 242 -19.79 -5.40 -19.91
CA SER A 242 -20.94 -6.27 -20.24
C SER A 242 -22.19 -5.95 -19.43
N ARG A 243 -22.03 -5.46 -18.20
CA ARG A 243 -23.14 -5.03 -17.33
C ARG A 243 -23.61 -3.60 -17.58
N HIS A 244 -22.92 -2.83 -18.42
CA HIS A 244 -23.34 -1.47 -18.71
C HIS A 244 -24.55 -1.50 -19.67
N PRO A 245 -25.68 -0.85 -19.33
CA PRO A 245 -26.84 -0.82 -20.22
C PRO A 245 -26.43 -0.30 -21.60
N LYS A 246 -26.78 -1.08 -22.63
CA LYS A 246 -26.61 -0.63 -24.01
C LYS A 246 -27.47 0.61 -24.22
N PRO A 247 -26.95 1.66 -24.89
CA PRO A 247 -27.79 2.80 -25.25
C PRO A 247 -28.99 2.28 -26.06
N VAL A 248 -30.19 2.69 -25.68
CA VAL A 248 -31.46 2.18 -26.24
C VAL A 248 -31.62 2.52 -27.73
N ASN A 249 -30.76 3.38 -28.29
CA ASN A 249 -30.80 3.78 -29.70
C ASN A 249 -29.37 3.79 -30.30
N ALA A 250 -28.82 2.63 -30.65
CA ALA A 250 -27.61 2.51 -31.47
C ALA A 250 -27.85 1.51 -32.60
#